data_AF-A0A967CJ30-F1
#
_entry.id   AF-A0A967CJ30-F1
#
_cell.length_a   1.000
_cell.length_b   1.000
_cell.length_c   1.000
_cell.angle_alpha   90.00
_cell.angle_beta   90.00
_cell.angle_gamma   90.00
#
_symmetry.space_group_name_H-M   'P 1'
#
loop_
_entity.id
_entity.type
_entity.pdbx_description
1 polymer ?
#
loop_
_entity_poly.entity_id
_entity_poly.type
_entity_poly.pdbx_seq_one_letter_code
_entity_poly.pdbx_strand_id
1 'polypeptide(L)'
;MDDTFKKRTLMVHGGTRRSQYGEVSEAMFLTQGFVYETAEEAERRFIKSGEDEFIYARYGNPTVSIFEKRIALLEGAEAAFATASGMAAVHGALCSVLK
;
A
#
# COMPACT_ATOMS: atom_id res chain seq x y z
N MET A 1 7.60 -11.47 -7.73
CA MET A 1 6.67 -12.19 -8.62
C MET A 1 7.21 -12.02 -10.03
N ASP A 2 7.34 -13.09 -10.78
CA ASP A 2 7.93 -13.10 -12.13
C ASP A 2 7.04 -12.32 -13.12
N ASP A 3 7.63 -11.41 -13.92
CA ASP A 3 6.93 -10.62 -14.95
C ASP A 3 6.32 -11.50 -16.08
N THR A 4 6.55 -12.80 -15.99
CA THR A 4 6.05 -13.81 -16.94
C THR A 4 4.57 -14.18 -16.72
N PHE A 5 3.94 -13.79 -15.60
CA PHE A 5 2.54 -14.14 -15.33
C PHE A 5 1.54 -13.29 -16.14
N LYS A 6 0.44 -13.92 -16.60
CA LYS A 6 -0.66 -13.22 -17.27
C LYS A 6 -1.37 -12.25 -16.31
N LYS A 7 -1.85 -11.11 -16.81
CA LYS A 7 -2.60 -10.10 -16.03
C LYS A 7 -3.71 -10.68 -15.14
N ARG A 8 -4.49 -11.64 -15.66
CA ARG A 8 -5.58 -12.28 -14.88
C ARG A 8 -5.07 -13.02 -13.64
N THR A 9 -3.90 -13.64 -13.71
CA THR A 9 -3.26 -14.30 -12.56
C THR A 9 -2.79 -13.26 -11.53
N LEU A 10 -2.18 -12.17 -12.00
CA LEU A 10 -1.77 -11.05 -11.14
C LEU A 10 -2.95 -10.39 -10.44
N MET A 11 -4.13 -10.34 -11.06
CA MET A 11 -5.33 -9.80 -10.41
C MET A 11 -5.89 -10.68 -9.29
N VAL A 12 -5.56 -11.97 -9.27
CA VAL A 12 -5.97 -12.90 -8.21
C VAL A 12 -4.91 -13.02 -7.11
N HIS A 13 -3.62 -12.96 -7.47
CA HIS A 13 -2.53 -13.30 -6.54
C HIS A 13 -1.51 -12.17 -6.34
N GLY A 14 -1.50 -11.17 -7.21
CA GLY A 14 -0.55 -10.06 -7.17
C GLY A 14 -0.83 -9.16 -5.98
N GLY A 15 0.25 -8.71 -5.33
CA GLY A 15 0.20 -7.82 -4.18
C GLY A 15 -0.30 -8.46 -2.88
N THR A 16 -0.59 -9.77 -2.86
CA THR A 16 -1.03 -10.46 -1.64
C THR A 16 0.02 -10.34 -0.53
N ARG A 17 -0.43 -9.89 0.65
CA ARG A 17 0.37 -9.79 1.87
C ARG A 17 -0.38 -10.50 3.00
N ARG A 18 0.00 -11.75 3.26
CA ARG A 18 -0.60 -12.55 4.33
C ARG A 18 -0.12 -12.07 5.69
N SER A 19 -1.02 -12.08 6.65
CA SER A 19 -0.67 -11.92 8.06
C SER A 19 0.12 -13.13 8.58
N GLN A 20 0.50 -13.07 9.85
CA GLN A 20 1.12 -14.17 10.56
C GLN A 20 0.27 -15.46 10.60
N TYR A 21 -1.03 -15.38 10.29
CA TYR A 21 -1.95 -16.53 10.31
C TYR A 21 -2.05 -17.27 8.97
N GLY A 22 -1.47 -16.73 7.89
CA GLY A 22 -1.40 -17.44 6.61
C GLY A 22 -2.73 -17.58 5.88
N GLU A 23 -3.68 -16.67 6.12
CA GLU A 23 -4.99 -16.67 5.49
C GLU A 23 -4.95 -16.60 3.95
N VAL A 24 -5.98 -17.15 3.30
CA VAL A 24 -6.11 -17.10 1.83
C VAL A 24 -6.65 -15.76 1.37
N SER A 25 -7.76 -15.32 1.97
CA SER A 25 -8.37 -14.01 1.69
C SER A 25 -7.58 -12.88 2.33
N GLU A 26 -7.61 -11.69 1.74
CA GLU A 26 -6.91 -10.52 2.27
C GLU A 26 -7.45 -10.11 3.65
N ALA A 27 -6.53 -9.93 4.60
CA ALA A 27 -6.87 -9.40 5.91
C ALA A 27 -7.28 -7.91 5.85
N MET A 28 -8.24 -7.53 6.70
CA MET A 28 -8.68 -6.15 6.87
C MET A 28 -8.10 -5.54 8.14
N PHE A 29 -7.25 -4.52 7.98
CA PHE A 29 -6.62 -3.80 9.08
C PHE A 29 -7.38 -2.50 9.37
N LEU A 30 -8.48 -2.62 10.12
CA LEU A 30 -9.35 -1.51 10.51
C LEU A 30 -8.77 -0.71 11.68
N THR A 31 -7.61 -0.09 11.46
CA THR A 31 -6.92 0.76 12.43
C THR A 31 -6.40 2.02 11.77
N GLN A 32 -6.24 3.08 12.56
CA GLN A 32 -5.65 4.35 12.14
C GLN A 32 -4.15 4.45 12.42
N GLY A 33 -3.65 3.78 13.46
CA GLY A 33 -2.25 3.88 13.90
C GLY A 33 -1.66 2.52 14.28
N PHE A 34 -0.34 2.52 14.46
CA PHE A 34 0.46 1.33 14.77
C PHE A 34 1.32 1.59 16.01
N VAL A 35 1.64 0.52 16.73
CA VAL A 35 2.47 0.56 17.94
C VAL A 35 3.94 0.41 17.59
N TYR A 36 4.80 0.95 18.45
CA TYR A 36 6.25 0.84 18.38
C TYR A 36 6.74 0.24 19.69
N GLU A 37 7.78 -0.58 19.66
CA GLU A 37 8.33 -1.17 20.88
C GLU A 37 9.11 -0.13 21.71
N THR A 38 9.71 0.86 21.04
CA THR A 38 10.51 1.92 21.66
C THR A 38 10.26 3.28 21.01
N ALA A 39 10.53 4.36 21.75
CA ALA A 39 10.43 5.71 21.21
C ALA A 39 11.43 5.95 20.06
N GLU A 40 12.63 5.38 20.16
CA GLU A 40 13.68 5.46 19.15
C GLU A 40 13.28 4.71 17.86
N GLU A 41 12.48 3.64 17.96
CA GLU A 41 11.92 2.98 16.78
C GLU A 41 10.91 3.88 16.07
N ALA A 42 10.03 4.55 16.81
CA ALA A 42 9.10 5.52 16.25
C ALA A 42 9.87 6.63 15.53
N GLU A 43 10.87 7.25 16.18
CA GLU A 43 11.72 8.29 15.58
C GLU A 43 12.35 7.83 14.27
N ARG A 44 13.02 6.67 14.27
CA ARG A 44 13.66 6.12 13.05
C ARG A 44 12.67 5.95 11.91
N ARG A 45 11.48 5.43 12.20
CA ARG A 45 10.44 5.19 11.19
C ARG A 45 9.88 6.48 10.60
N PHE A 46 9.73 7.53 11.41
CA PHE A 46 9.35 8.87 10.94
C PHE A 46 10.42 9.55 10.07
N ILE A 47 11.72 9.33 10.36
CA ILE A 47 12.81 9.84 9.52
C ILE A 47 12.87 9.09 8.19
N LYS A 48 12.78 7.75 8.23
CA LYS A 48 12.77 6.89 7.05
C LYS A 48 12.03 5.60 7.36
N SER A 49 10.87 5.45 6.74
CA SER A 49 10.09 4.22 6.83
C SER A 49 10.78 3.10 6.01
N GLY A 50 10.82 1.90 6.57
CA GLY A 50 11.20 0.70 5.83
C GLY A 50 10.16 0.29 4.79
N GLU A 51 10.50 -0.67 3.93
CA GLU A 51 9.63 -1.11 2.83
C GLU A 51 8.30 -1.73 3.29
N ASP A 52 8.26 -2.28 4.51
CA ASP A 52 7.11 -3.03 5.03
C ASP A 52 6.48 -2.39 6.29
N GLU A 53 6.75 -1.11 6.53
CA GLU A 53 6.41 -0.41 7.76
C GLU A 53 5.27 0.61 7.59
N PHE A 54 4.44 0.77 8.63
CA PHE A 54 3.33 1.73 8.65
C PHE A 54 3.36 2.59 9.90
N ILE A 55 2.96 3.85 9.75
CA ILE A 55 2.91 4.84 10.84
C ILE A 55 1.45 5.25 11.09
N TYR A 56 0.74 5.67 10.04
CA TYR A 56 -0.61 6.18 10.14
C TYR A 56 -1.43 5.93 8.87
N ALA A 57 -2.66 5.43 9.02
CA ALA A 57 -3.52 4.95 7.94
C ALA A 57 -3.93 6.02 6.91
N ARG A 58 -3.76 7.31 7.22
CA ARG A 58 -4.04 8.40 6.27
C ARG A 58 -3.17 8.32 5.01
N TYR A 59 -1.95 7.81 5.12
CA TYR A 59 -1.01 7.68 4.00
C TYR A 59 -0.41 6.28 3.85
N GLY A 60 -0.70 5.35 4.75
CA GLY A 60 -0.27 3.95 4.62
C GLY A 60 -1.01 3.01 5.55
N ASN A 61 -1.64 1.98 4.98
CA ASN A 61 -2.33 0.91 5.70
C ASN A 61 -2.11 -0.43 4.96
N PRO A 62 -1.89 -1.57 5.65
CA PRO A 62 -1.61 -2.85 4.99
C PRO A 62 -2.68 -3.28 3.99
N THR A 63 -3.97 -3.11 4.30
CA THR A 63 -5.07 -3.45 3.39
C THR A 63 -5.06 -2.56 2.14
N VAL A 64 -4.78 -1.26 2.31
CA VAL A 64 -4.70 -0.30 1.19
C VAL A 64 -3.48 -0.59 0.30
N SER A 65 -2.34 -0.93 0.90
CA SER A 65 -1.10 -1.26 0.17
C SER A 65 -1.26 -2.49 -0.73
N ILE A 66 -2.04 -3.50 -0.32
CA ILE A 66 -2.38 -4.64 -1.18
C ILE A 66 -3.12 -4.17 -2.44
N PHE A 67 -4.10 -3.28 -2.29
CA PHE A 67 -4.84 -2.70 -3.42
C PHE A 67 -3.92 -1.89 -4.34
N GLU A 68 -3.10 -0.99 -3.80
CA GLU A 68 -2.14 -0.19 -4.56
C GLU A 68 -1.19 -1.08 -5.37
N LYS A 69 -0.59 -2.09 -4.73
CA LYS A 69 0.33 -2.99 -5.42
C LYS A 69 -0.36 -3.76 -6.55
N ARG A 70 -1.60 -4.18 -6.35
CA ARG A 70 -2.38 -4.89 -7.38
C ARG A 70 -2.73 -4.00 -8.56
N ILE A 71 -3.08 -2.73 -8.31
CA ILE A 71 -3.35 -1.75 -9.37
C ILE A 71 -2.07 -1.43 -10.15
N ALA A 72 -0.95 -1.23 -9.47
CA ALA A 72 0.35 -1.03 -10.13
C ALA A 72 0.70 -2.19 -11.07
N LEU A 73 0.52 -3.44 -10.60
CA LEU A 73 0.72 -4.65 -11.40
C LEU A 73 -0.25 -4.76 -12.59
N LEU A 74 -1.51 -4.34 -12.42
CA LEU A 74 -2.52 -4.36 -13.48
C LEU A 74 -2.15 -3.42 -14.64
N GLU A 75 -1.74 -2.21 -14.30
CA GLU A 75 -1.39 -1.16 -15.25
C GLU A 75 0.03 -1.29 -15.80
N GLY A 76 0.89 -2.09 -15.17
CA GLY A 76 2.31 -2.16 -15.50
C GLY A 76 3.06 -0.89 -15.09
N ALA A 77 2.59 -0.22 -14.03
CA ALA A 77 3.19 0.98 -13.48
C ALA A 77 4.18 0.64 -12.36
N GLU A 78 5.15 1.51 -12.12
CA GLU A 78 6.14 1.38 -11.05
C GLU A 78 5.47 1.39 -9.66
N ALA A 79 4.48 2.27 -9.47
CA ALA A 79 3.77 2.47 -8.22
C ALA A 79 2.31 2.92 -8.47
N ALA A 80 1.48 2.79 -7.44
CA ALA A 80 0.15 3.37 -7.37
C ALA A 80 -0.08 3.95 -5.97
N PHE A 81 -0.95 4.94 -5.87
CA PHE A 81 -1.33 5.57 -4.60
C PHE A 81 -2.85 5.71 -4.53
N ALA A 82 -3.46 5.11 -3.52
CA ALA A 82 -4.91 5.12 -3.34
C ALA A 82 -5.38 6.48 -2.80
N THR A 83 -6.55 6.92 -3.25
CA THR A 83 -7.19 8.14 -2.76
C THR A 83 -8.65 7.85 -2.42
N ALA A 84 -9.29 8.79 -1.70
CA ALA A 84 -10.66 8.60 -1.24
C ALA A 84 -11.70 8.54 -2.38
N SER A 85 -11.38 9.08 -3.57
CA SER A 85 -12.28 9.08 -4.73
C SER A 85 -11.52 9.32 -6.04
N GLY A 86 -12.15 9.03 -7.17
CA GLY A 86 -11.59 9.35 -8.49
C GLY A 86 -11.29 10.84 -8.67
N MET A 87 -12.14 11.73 -8.15
CA MET A 87 -11.89 13.17 -8.21
C MET A 87 -10.70 13.60 -7.34
N ALA A 88 -10.49 12.94 -6.20
CA ALA A 88 -9.30 13.16 -5.37
C ALA A 88 -8.02 12.71 -6.10
N ALA A 89 -8.06 11.60 -6.84
CA ALA A 89 -6.95 11.15 -7.67
C ALA A 89 -6.61 12.17 -8.77
N VAL A 90 -7.61 12.66 -9.51
CA VAL A 90 -7.42 13.68 -10.56
C VAL A 90 -6.84 14.96 -9.96
N HIS A 91 -7.43 15.45 -8.86
CA HIS A 91 -6.97 16.67 -8.20
C HIS A 91 -5.53 16.52 -7.68
N GLY A 92 -5.22 15.43 -6.98
CA GLY A 92 -3.88 15.18 -6.45
C GLY A 92 -2.82 15.04 -7.55
N ALA A 93 -3.14 14.39 -8.66
CA ALA A 93 -2.24 14.25 -9.80
C ALA A 93 -1.92 15.60 -10.48
N LEU A 94 -2.90 16.52 -10.55
CA LEU A 94 -2.68 17.85 -11.09
C LEU A 94 -1.89 18.73 -10.12
N CYS A 95 -2.29 18.77 -8.85
CA CYS A 95 -1.64 19.59 -7.83
C CYS A 95 -0.22 19.15 -7.47
N SER A 96 0.18 17.92 -7.76
CA SER A 96 1.55 17.45 -7.51
C SER A 96 2.57 17.97 -8.54
N VAL A 97 2.12 18.39 -9.73
CA VAL A 97 3.00 18.81 -10.83
C VAL A 97 2.76 20.25 -11.30
N LEU A 98 1.62 20.84 -10.95
CA LEU A 98 1.24 22.21 -11.28
C LEU A 98 1.31 23.11 -10.04
N LYS A 99 1.67 24.38 -10.25
CA LYS A 99 1.66 25.43 -9.22
C LYS A 99 0.43 26.30 -9.33
#